data_AF-A0A6P1V646-F1
#
_entry.id   AF-A0A6P1V646-F1
#
_cell.length_a   1.000
_cell.length_b   1.000
_cell.length_c   1.000
_cell.angle_alpha   90.00
_cell.angle_beta   90.00
_cell.angle_gamma   90.00
#
_symmetry.space_group_name_H-M   'P 1'
#
loop_
_entity.id
_entity.type
_entity.pdbx_description
1 polymer ?
#
loop_
_entity_poly.entity_id
_entity_poly.type
_entity_poly.pdbx_seq_one_letter_code
_entity_poly.pdbx_strand_id
1 'polypeptide(L)'
;MKNYFSDLASTLQGIAGVISDGERVQKECPKYLKAALLDASHALDSQSVRVNYPPTGKPEIVNARGKHRQLTLRERIAIRILGGRTEIRP
;
A
#
# COMPACT_ATOMS: atom_id res chain seq x y z
N MET A 1 12.56 -7.48 -2.86
CA MET A 1 11.82 -6.27 -2.44
C MET A 1 12.67 -5.02 -2.19
N LYS A 2 14.01 -5.09 -2.03
CA LYS A 2 14.83 -3.91 -1.65
C LYS A 2 14.66 -2.66 -2.53
N ASN A 3 14.24 -2.82 -3.80
CA ASN A 3 14.05 -1.70 -4.72
C ASN A 3 12.60 -1.46 -5.15
N TYR A 4 11.62 -2.31 -4.78
CA TYR A 4 10.26 -2.26 -5.34
C TYR A 4 9.60 -0.88 -5.17
N PHE A 5 9.63 -0.31 -3.96
CA PHE A 5 9.06 1.02 -3.72
C PHE A 5 9.83 2.13 -4.42
N SER A 6 11.15 1.99 -4.58
CA SER A 6 11.98 2.96 -5.29
C SER A 6 11.69 2.95 -6.79
N ASP A 7 11.55 1.76 -7.37
CA ASP A 7 11.24 1.55 -8.79
C ASP A 7 9.81 2.03 -9.09
N LEU A 8 8.86 1.72 -8.20
CA LEU A 8 7.48 2.20 -8.29
C LEU A 8 7.41 3.73 -8.17
N ALA A 9 8.14 4.33 -7.22
CA ALA A 9 8.21 5.78 -7.07
C ALA A 9 8.80 6.46 -8.32
N SER A 10 9.90 5.92 -8.86
CA SER A 10 10.53 6.43 -10.09
C SER A 10 9.58 6.33 -11.29
N THR A 11 8.85 5.21 -11.41
CA THR A 11 7.85 4.98 -12.46
C THR A 11 6.72 6.01 -12.37
N LEU A 12 6.16 6.21 -11.17
CA LEU A 12 5.10 7.19 -10.93
C LEU A 12 5.57 8.62 -11.20
N GLN A 13 6.81 8.96 -10.87
CA GLN A 13 7.39 10.27 -11.14
C GLN A 13 7.52 10.53 -12.65
N GLY A 14 7.99 9.55 -13.42
CA GLY A 14 8.06 9.65 -14.88
C GLY A 14 6.68 9.83 -15.52
N ILE A 15 5.70 9.05 -15.06
CA ILE A 15 4.29 9.17 -15.46
C ILE A 15 3.74 10.57 -15.14
N ALA A 16 3.96 11.07 -13.93
CA ALA A 16 3.50 12.39 -13.51
C ALA A 16 4.10 13.50 -14.40
N GLY A 17 5.38 13.39 -14.74
CA GLY A 17 6.04 14.32 -15.66
C GLY A 17 5.41 14.36 -17.05
N VAL A 18 4.92 13.22 -17.56
CA VAL A 18 4.14 13.18 -18.81
C VAL A 18 2.77 13.84 -18.60
N ILE A 19 2.06 13.54 -17.50
CA ILE A 19 0.73 14.10 -17.21
C ILE A 19 0.73 15.61 -17.04
N SER A 20 1.75 16.17 -16.38
CA SER A 20 1.88 17.61 -16.16
C SER A 20 2.04 18.40 -17.45
N ASP A 21 2.50 17.76 -18.52
CA ASP A 21 2.61 18.36 -19.85
C ASP A 21 1.45 17.90 -20.74
N GLY A 22 0.41 18.74 -20.82
CA GLY A 22 -0.82 18.41 -21.55
C GLY A 22 -0.62 18.14 -23.04
N GLU A 23 0.43 18.66 -23.67
CA GLU A 23 0.74 18.36 -25.07
C GLU A 23 1.39 16.97 -25.20
N ARG A 24 2.27 16.62 -24.26
CA ARG A 24 2.86 15.28 -24.18
C ARG A 24 1.85 14.21 -23.82
N VAL A 25 0.86 14.47 -22.96
CA VAL A 25 -0.21 13.50 -22.67
C VAL A 25 -0.94 13.06 -23.93
N GLN A 26 -1.23 13.99 -24.84
CA GLN A 26 -1.96 13.67 -26.07
C GLN A 26 -1.15 12.78 -27.02
N LYS A 27 0.19 12.85 -26.97
CA LYS A 27 1.11 12.08 -27.83
C LYS A 27 1.63 10.80 -27.15
N GLU A 28 1.81 10.82 -25.83
CA GLU A 28 2.56 9.86 -25.02
C GLU A 28 1.75 9.36 -23.82
N CYS A 29 0.41 9.28 -23.90
CA CYS A 29 -0.41 8.77 -22.81
C CYS A 29 0.14 7.42 -22.30
N PRO A 30 0.60 7.30 -21.03
CA PRO A 30 1.33 6.12 -20.60
C PRO A 30 0.42 4.90 -20.63
N LYS A 31 0.75 3.91 -21.48
CA LYS A 31 -0.07 2.70 -21.68
C LYS A 31 -0.35 1.93 -20.40
N TYR A 32 0.53 2.04 -19.41
CA TYR A 32 0.46 1.35 -18.12
C TYR A 32 0.04 2.28 -16.95
N LEU A 33 -0.46 3.49 -17.22
CA LEU A 33 -0.88 4.45 -16.18
C LEU A 33 -1.82 3.81 -15.15
N LYS A 34 -2.90 3.18 -15.63
CA LYS A 34 -3.88 2.52 -14.77
C LYS A 34 -3.25 1.44 -13.89
N ALA A 35 -2.38 0.61 -14.46
CA ALA A 35 -1.70 -0.46 -13.73
C ALA A 35 -0.75 0.12 -12.67
N ALA A 36 0.07 1.10 -13.03
CA ALA A 36 0.99 1.76 -12.10
C ALA A 36 0.27 2.45 -10.93
N LEU A 37 -0.87 3.11 -11.19
CA LEU A 37 -1.69 3.70 -10.13
C LEU A 37 -2.32 2.65 -9.21
N LEU A 38 -2.77 1.51 -9.76
CA LEU A 38 -3.28 0.41 -8.96
C LEU A 38 -2.19 -0.19 -8.07
N ASP A 39 -1.00 -0.41 -8.62
CA ASP A 39 0.16 -0.90 -7.87
C ASP A 39 0.57 0.07 -6.76
N ALA A 40 0.59 1.37 -7.05
CA ALA A 40 0.80 2.42 -6.05
C ALA A 40 -0.25 2.37 -4.94
N SER A 41 -1.52 2.19 -5.28
CA SER A 41 -2.60 2.10 -4.30
C SER A 41 -2.46 0.87 -3.39
N HIS A 42 -2.07 -0.28 -3.94
CA HIS A 42 -1.83 -1.50 -3.18
C HIS A 42 -0.60 -1.38 -2.28
N ALA A 43 0.47 -0.78 -2.80
CA ALA A 43 1.67 -0.46 -2.06
C ALA A 43 1.36 0.41 -0.83
N LEU A 44 0.62 1.51 -1.01
CA LEU A 44 0.21 2.40 0.09
C LEU A 44 -0.67 1.68 1.11
N ASP A 45 -1.65 0.89 0.65
CA ASP A 45 -2.50 0.09 1.53
C ASP A 45 -1.71 -0.88 2.41
N SER A 46 -0.63 -1.46 1.87
CA SER A 46 0.24 -2.37 2.64
C SER A 46 1.15 -1.66 3.64
N GLN A 47 1.55 -0.41 3.35
CA GLN A 47 2.43 0.37 4.22
C GLN A 47 1.67 1.04 5.36
N SER A 48 0.43 1.42 5.12
CA SER A 48 -0.41 2.12 6.09
C SER A 48 -1.47 1.17 6.65
N VAL A 49 -1.03 0.30 7.55
CA VAL A 49 -1.89 -0.63 8.28
C VAL A 49 -1.91 -0.31 9.77
N ARG A 50 -3.10 -0.37 10.38
CA ARG A 50 -3.29 -0.28 11.83
C ARG A 50 -3.99 -1.53 12.33
N VAL A 51 -3.65 -1.96 13.54
CA VAL A 51 -4.39 -3.04 14.21
C VAL A 51 -5.51 -2.43 15.03
N ASN A 52 -6.71 -2.96 14.85
CA ASN A 52 -7.90 -2.64 15.62
C ASN A 52 -8.22 -3.80 16.57
N TYR A 53 -8.46 -3.47 17.84
CA TYR A 53 -8.86 -4.39 18.90
C TYR A 53 -10.29 -4.05 19.33
N PRO A 54 -11.32 -4.52 18.62
CA PRO A 54 -12.70 -4.20 18.97
C PRO A 54 -13.05 -4.78 20.36
N PRO A 55 -13.92 -4.11 21.14
CA PRO A 55 -14.32 -4.58 22.48
C PRO A 55 -14.94 -5.97 22.46
N THR A 56 -15.65 -6.27 21.37
CA THR A 56 -16.23 -7.57 21.08
C THR A 56 -15.72 -8.04 19.71
N GLY A 57 -15.22 -9.27 19.64
CA GLY A 57 -14.78 -9.88 18.40
C GLY A 57 -13.28 -10.13 18.30
N LYS A 58 -12.82 -10.43 17.07
CA LYS A 58 -11.44 -10.82 16.80
C LYS A 58 -10.61 -9.60 16.37
N PRO A 59 -9.35 -9.49 16.81
CA PRO A 59 -8.44 -8.45 16.32
C PRO A 59 -8.31 -8.46 14.80
N GLU A 60 -8.23 -7.27 14.21
CA GLU A 60 -8.21 -7.07 12.77
C GLU A 60 -7.17 -6.03 12.35
N ILE A 61 -6.72 -6.13 11.10
CA ILE A 61 -5.94 -5.12 10.42
C ILE A 61 -6.88 -4.27 9.59
N VAL A 62 -6.68 -2.96 9.67
CA VAL A 62 -7.35 -1.95 8.84
C VAL A 62 -6.29 -1.24 8.02
N ASN A 63 -6.46 -1.21 6.70
CA ASN A 63 -5.55 -0.46 5.82
C ASN A 63 -5.96 1.02 5.69
N ALA A 64 -5.19 1.81 4.95
CA ALA A 64 -5.45 3.24 4.70
C ALA A 64 -6.84 3.53 4.12
N ARG A 65 -7.37 2.62 3.29
CA ARG A 65 -8.70 2.72 2.68
C ARG A 65 -9.84 2.23 3.57
N GLY A 66 -9.55 1.81 4.81
CA GLY A 66 -10.56 1.28 5.72
C GLY A 66 -11.01 -0.14 5.39
N LYS A 67 -10.24 -0.91 4.61
CA LYS A 67 -10.53 -2.35 4.40
C LYS A 67 -10.08 -3.13 5.62
N HIS A 68 -10.98 -3.97 6.12
CA HIS A 68 -10.77 -4.79 7.31
C HIS A 68 -10.38 -6.23 6.93
N ARG A 69 -9.44 -6.81 7.68
CA ARG A 69 -9.10 -8.24 7.61
C ARG A 69 -8.77 -8.76 9.00
N GLN A 70 -9.32 -9.92 9.38
CA GLN A 70 -8.95 -10.55 10.64
C GLN A 70 -7.47 -10.95 10.69
N LEU A 71 -6.84 -10.74 11.83
CA LEU A 71 -5.48 -11.21 12.11
C LEU A 71 -5.46 -12.74 12.17
N THR A 72 -4.51 -13.33 11.44
CA THR A 72 -4.16 -14.75 11.55
C THR A 72 -3.51 -15.04 12.90
N LEU A 73 -3.47 -16.32 13.29
CA LEU A 73 -2.84 -16.71 14.57
C LEU A 73 -1.36 -16.28 14.65
N ARG A 74 -0.62 -16.42 13.54
CA ARG A 74 0.79 -16.02 13.47
C ARG A 74 0.97 -14.52 13.68
N GLU A 75 0.14 -13.70 13.04
CA GLU A 75 0.20 -12.23 13.19
C GLU A 75 -0.14 -11.80 14.61
N ARG A 76 -1.12 -12.45 15.26
CA ARG A 76 -1.47 -12.18 16.67
C ARG A 76 -0.29 -12.43 17.61
N ILE A 77 0.41 -13.56 17.41
CA ILE A 77 1.59 -13.91 18.21
C ILE A 77 2.70 -12.88 17.97
N ALA A 78 2.97 -12.54 16.70
CA ALA A 78 3.99 -11.57 16.34
C ALA A 78 3.73 -10.18 16.96
N ILE A 79 2.49 -9.65 16.87
CA ILE A 79 2.14 -8.36 17.47
C ILE A 79 2.34 -8.39 18.99
N ARG A 80 1.99 -9.50 19.64
CA ARG A 80 2.18 -9.66 21.09
C ARG A 80 3.66 -9.67 21.49
N ILE A 81 4.52 -10.29 20.69
CA ILE A 81 5.98 -10.30 20.90
C ILE A 81 6.57 -8.91 20.64
N LEU A 82 6.09 -8.20 19.62
CA LEU A 82 6.56 -6.87 19.22
C LEU A 82 5.96 -5.72 20.06
N GLY A 83 5.27 -6.03 21.17
CA GLY A 83 4.73 -5.01 22.08
C GLY A 83 3.67 -4.12 21.45
N GLY A 84 2.83 -4.65 20.54
CA GLY A 84 1.78 -3.89 19.86
C GLY A 84 2.25 -3.12 18.62
N ARG A 85 3.54 -3.18 18.28
CA ARG A 85 4.06 -2.55 17.05
C ARG A 85 3.68 -3.35 15.82
N THR A 86 3.08 -2.68 14.85
CA THR A 86 2.72 -3.22 13.54
C THR A 86 3.86 -3.04 12.56
N GLU A 87 5.00 -3.69 12.81
CA GLU A 87 6.07 -3.84 11.80
C GLU A 87 5.83 -5.06 10.89
N ILE A 88 4.62 -5.61 10.90
CA ILE A 88 4.27 -6.75 10.06
C ILE A 88 3.91 -6.23 8.68
N ARG A 89 4.93 -6.12 7.83
CA ARG A 89 4.76 -6.02 6.38
C ARG A 89 4.46 -7.45 5.87
N PRO A 90 3.32 -7.69 5.19
CA PRO A 90 3.12 -8.96 4.48
C PRO A 90 4.19 -9.15 3.39
#